data_AF-A0A5E6NXS5-F1
#
_entry.id   AF-A0A5E6NXS5-F1
#
_cell.length_a   1.000
_cell.length_b   1.000
_cell.length_c   1.000
_cell.angle_alpha   90.00
_cell.angle_beta   90.00
_cell.angle_gamma   90.00
#
_symmetry.space_group_name_H-M   'P 1'
#
loop_
_entity.id
_entity.type
_entity.pdbx_description
1 polymer ?
#
loop_
_entity_poly.entity_id
_entity_poly.type
_entity_poly.pdbx_seq_one_letter_code
_entity_poly.pdbx_strand_id
1 'polypeptide(L)'
;MKYGLSDKQLQEIKEILASYESVEKAVLFGSRAIDTYKEASDVDIAIKGEKADWSLAITIKEHLEEETYLPFFFDVVAYGGVESEELKQHIDGKGKVLFERGMSEWREYKLGDIGTFSYGKMPKKDLLNTGDFPTFSGYKYQYTYPESNCNKNDLIVVARGVGGTGDVKIVREDCYLTNLSLKMDFDSEIAVDKFVYYFYSIETLRYLDSGSAQSQITITDLSNAYIPLPPLPEQKAIAEVLSSLDDKIDLLHRQNKTLEQMAETLFRQWFVEEAGEDWGEKLLGDVIEIYDSKRIPLSKMQRNKMKEGVLYPYYGLPQ
;
A
#
# COMPACT_ATOMS: atom_id res chain seq x y z
N MET A 1 1.78 -29.85 -1.16
CA MET A 1 0.34 -29.99 -0.86
C MET A 1 0.18 -30.15 0.64
N LYS A 2 -0.58 -29.27 1.28
CA LYS A 2 -0.85 -29.30 2.72
C LYS A 2 -2.18 -30.02 2.94
N TYR A 3 -2.23 -31.03 3.82
CA TYR A 3 -3.45 -31.83 4.10
C TYR A 3 -4.04 -32.57 2.88
N GLY A 4 -3.21 -32.84 1.87
CA GLY A 4 -3.68 -33.42 0.60
C GLY A 4 -4.45 -32.45 -0.28
N LEU A 5 -4.29 -31.14 -0.04
CA LEU A 5 -4.89 -30.06 -0.82
C LEU A 5 -3.77 -29.20 -1.43
N SER A 6 -3.99 -28.73 -2.65
CA SER A 6 -3.17 -27.67 -3.25
C SER A 6 -3.42 -26.33 -2.56
N ASP A 7 -2.47 -25.40 -2.68
CA ASP A 7 -2.60 -24.09 -2.04
C ASP A 7 -3.81 -23.31 -2.59
N LYS A 8 -4.13 -23.49 -3.89
CA LYS A 8 -5.33 -22.92 -4.51
C LYS A 8 -6.62 -23.48 -3.90
N GLN A 9 -6.73 -24.80 -3.76
CA GLN A 9 -7.90 -25.45 -3.15
C GLN A 9 -8.07 -25.04 -1.69
N LEU A 10 -6.97 -24.98 -0.94
CA LEU A 10 -7.00 -24.56 0.46
C LEU A 10 -7.45 -23.10 0.59
N GLN A 11 -6.98 -22.23 -0.30
CA GLN A 11 -7.37 -20.83 -0.32
C GLN A 11 -8.86 -20.65 -0.66
N GLU A 12 -9.36 -21.37 -1.66
CA GLU A 12 -10.78 -21.35 -2.05
C GLU A 12 -11.70 -21.80 -0.90
N ILE A 13 -11.34 -22.88 -0.19
CA ILE A 13 -12.07 -23.32 1.02
C ILE A 13 -12.06 -22.23 2.10
N LYS A 14 -10.91 -21.60 2.34
CA LYS A 14 -10.80 -20.52 3.35
C LYS A 14 -11.66 -19.31 3.01
N GLU A 15 -11.70 -18.90 1.74
CA GLU A 15 -12.48 -17.75 1.28
C GLU A 15 -13.98 -17.99 1.45
N ILE A 16 -14.46 -19.19 1.11
CA ILE A 16 -15.86 -19.59 1.34
C ILE A 16 -16.18 -19.53 2.83
N LEU A 17 -15.37 -20.15 3.69
CA LEU A 17 -15.57 -20.12 5.15
C LEU A 17 -15.55 -18.69 5.72
N ALA A 18 -14.67 -17.82 5.21
CA ALA A 18 -14.56 -16.44 5.64
C ALA A 18 -15.79 -15.60 5.25
N SER A 19 -16.44 -15.92 4.11
CA SER A 19 -17.62 -15.21 3.60
C SER A 19 -18.85 -15.30 4.52
N TYR A 20 -18.93 -16.33 5.36
CA TYR A 20 -20.01 -16.51 6.32
C TYR A 20 -19.67 -15.84 7.67
N GLU A 21 -20.26 -14.68 7.96
CA GLU A 21 -19.98 -13.90 9.18
C GLU A 21 -20.12 -14.69 10.48
N SER A 22 -21.05 -15.66 10.52
CA SER A 22 -21.32 -16.49 11.70
C SER A 22 -20.25 -17.56 11.99
N VAL A 23 -19.33 -17.80 11.05
CA VAL A 23 -18.18 -18.68 11.28
C VAL A 23 -17.08 -17.87 11.94
N GLU A 24 -16.81 -18.05 13.23
CA GLU A 24 -15.68 -17.42 13.91
C GLU A 24 -14.39 -18.23 13.76
N LYS A 25 -14.50 -19.56 13.64
CA LYS A 25 -13.34 -20.45 13.44
C LYS A 25 -13.75 -21.69 12.66
N ALA A 26 -12.90 -22.17 11.77
CA ALA A 26 -13.08 -23.42 11.06
C ALA A 26 -11.85 -24.30 11.21
N VAL A 27 -12.07 -25.56 11.57
CA VAL A 27 -11.02 -26.52 11.90
C VAL A 27 -11.17 -27.76 11.01
N LEU A 28 -10.15 -28.04 10.21
CA LEU A 28 -10.02 -29.31 9.52
C LEU A 28 -9.78 -30.41 10.54
N PHE A 29 -10.55 -31.48 10.50
CA PHE A 29 -10.34 -32.66 11.34
C PHE A 29 -10.26 -33.93 10.48
N GLY A 30 -10.47 -35.10 11.08
CA GLY A 30 -10.43 -36.37 10.37
C GLY A 30 -9.05 -36.76 9.83
N SER A 31 -9.05 -37.59 8.78
CA SER A 31 -7.85 -38.23 8.22
C SER A 31 -6.85 -37.23 7.64
N ARG A 32 -7.33 -36.13 7.05
CA ARG A 32 -6.49 -35.09 6.43
C ARG A 32 -5.72 -34.27 7.46
N ALA A 33 -6.34 -34.01 8.61
CA ALA A 33 -5.71 -33.28 9.71
C ALA A 33 -4.56 -34.06 10.38
N ILE A 34 -4.62 -35.40 10.35
CA ILE A 34 -3.64 -36.30 10.98
C ILE A 34 -2.73 -37.02 9.98
N ASP A 35 -2.78 -36.63 8.70
CA ASP A 35 -1.92 -37.15 7.62
C ASP A 35 -2.07 -38.66 7.34
N THR A 36 -3.30 -39.19 7.50
CA THR A 36 -3.64 -40.61 7.19
C THR A 36 -4.67 -40.74 6.05
N TYR A 37 -4.89 -39.66 5.30
CA TYR A 37 -5.86 -39.59 4.22
C TYR A 37 -5.43 -40.36 2.96
N LYS A 38 -6.42 -40.70 2.13
CA LYS A 38 -6.25 -41.18 0.76
C LYS A 38 -6.70 -40.08 -0.20
N GLU A 39 -6.39 -40.24 -1.48
CA GLU A 39 -6.75 -39.25 -2.51
C GLU A 39 -8.26 -38.95 -2.53
N ALA A 40 -9.09 -39.99 -2.41
CA ALA A 40 -10.55 -39.90 -2.36
C ALA A 40 -11.14 -39.68 -0.95
N SER A 41 -10.31 -39.35 0.06
CA SER A 41 -10.82 -39.06 1.40
C SER A 41 -11.59 -37.75 1.43
N ASP A 42 -12.68 -37.73 2.19
CA ASP A 42 -13.49 -36.55 2.43
C ASP A 42 -12.69 -35.45 3.16
N VAL A 43 -13.21 -34.22 3.11
CA VAL A 43 -12.66 -33.06 3.80
C VAL A 43 -13.57 -32.71 4.97
N ASP A 44 -13.17 -33.15 6.17
CA ASP A 44 -13.92 -32.94 7.40
C ASP A 44 -13.66 -31.56 8.01
N ILE A 45 -14.68 -30.71 8.16
CA ILE A 45 -14.56 -29.33 8.68
C ILE A 45 -15.52 -29.08 9.83
N ALA A 46 -14.99 -28.66 10.98
CA ALA A 46 -15.79 -28.20 12.10
C ALA A 46 -15.83 -26.67 12.13
N ILE A 47 -17.03 -26.09 12.04
CA ILE A 47 -17.25 -24.64 12.20
C ILE A 47 -17.59 -24.30 13.65
N LYS A 48 -17.04 -23.20 14.16
CA LYS A 48 -17.26 -22.66 15.50
C LYS A 48 -17.65 -21.19 15.39
N GLY A 49 -18.54 -20.74 16.27
CA GLY A 49 -18.99 -19.36 16.40
C GLY A 49 -20.32 -19.33 17.16
N GLU A 50 -20.69 -18.17 17.72
CA GLU A 50 -21.91 -18.04 18.52
C GLU A 50 -23.18 -18.44 17.73
N LYS A 51 -23.18 -18.16 16.42
CA LYS A 51 -24.27 -18.44 15.48
C LYS A 51 -23.95 -19.55 14.48
N ALA A 52 -22.89 -20.34 14.72
CA ALA A 52 -22.52 -21.45 13.84
C ALA A 52 -23.35 -22.69 14.17
N ASP A 53 -24.54 -22.79 13.58
CA ASP A 53 -25.49 -23.89 13.80
C ASP A 53 -25.47 -24.94 12.67
N TRP A 54 -26.30 -25.99 12.83
CA TRP A 54 -26.38 -27.09 11.87
C TRP A 54 -26.89 -26.67 10.49
N SER A 55 -27.80 -25.69 10.44
CA SER A 55 -28.29 -25.15 9.17
C SER A 55 -27.16 -24.45 8.39
N LEU A 56 -26.33 -23.68 9.09
CA LEU A 56 -25.15 -23.06 8.48
C LEU A 56 -24.14 -24.11 7.99
N ALA A 57 -23.93 -25.20 8.74
CA ALA A 57 -23.04 -26.28 8.33
C ALA A 57 -23.48 -26.93 7.01
N ILE A 58 -24.78 -27.16 6.83
CA ILE A 58 -25.33 -27.67 5.56
C ILE A 58 -25.12 -26.67 4.43
N THR A 59 -25.45 -25.40 4.65
CA THR A 59 -25.29 -24.37 3.62
C THR A 59 -23.85 -24.26 3.16
N ILE A 60 -22.88 -24.32 4.09
CA ILE A 60 -21.45 -24.29 3.75
C ILE A 60 -21.05 -25.55 2.98
N LYS A 61 -21.54 -26.73 3.39
CA LYS A 61 -21.30 -27.98 2.66
C LYS A 61 -21.78 -27.89 1.21
N GLU A 62 -23.03 -27.48 1.00
CA GLU A 62 -23.63 -27.33 -0.33
C GLU A 62 -22.84 -26.33 -1.18
N HIS A 63 -22.43 -25.20 -0.60
CA HIS A 63 -21.56 -24.23 -1.29
C HIS A 63 -20.25 -24.89 -1.73
N LEU A 64 -19.58 -25.61 -0.83
CA LEU A 64 -18.29 -26.25 -1.14
C LEU A 64 -18.43 -27.33 -2.24
N GLU A 65 -19.52 -28.10 -2.26
CA GLU A 65 -19.70 -29.21 -3.20
C GLU A 65 -20.32 -28.80 -4.55
N GLU A 66 -21.26 -27.86 -4.55
CA GLU A 66 -22.06 -27.53 -5.75
C GLU A 66 -21.62 -26.24 -6.44
N GLU A 67 -21.04 -25.28 -5.70
CA GLU A 67 -20.66 -23.97 -6.22
C GLU A 67 -19.14 -23.85 -6.48
N THR A 68 -18.38 -24.95 -6.29
CA THR A 68 -16.94 -25.00 -6.57
C THR A 68 -16.58 -26.16 -7.50
N TYR A 69 -15.35 -26.14 -8.03
CA TYR A 69 -14.78 -27.25 -8.79
C TYR A 69 -13.88 -28.16 -7.92
N LEU A 70 -14.07 -28.14 -6.59
CA LEU A 70 -13.28 -28.95 -5.67
C LEU A 70 -13.66 -30.43 -5.83
N PRO A 71 -12.71 -31.33 -6.17
CA PRO A 71 -13.01 -32.73 -6.46
C PRO A 71 -13.13 -33.57 -5.16
N PHE A 72 -13.77 -33.03 -4.12
CA PHE A 72 -13.87 -33.65 -2.81
C PHE A 72 -15.30 -33.58 -2.29
N PHE A 73 -15.68 -34.58 -1.51
CA PHE A 73 -16.84 -34.47 -0.62
C PHE A 73 -16.44 -33.81 0.69
N PHE A 74 -17.38 -33.12 1.30
CA PHE A 74 -17.19 -32.36 2.53
C PHE A 74 -18.15 -32.83 3.61
N ASP A 75 -17.60 -33.10 4.79
CA ASP A 75 -18.38 -33.30 6.01
C ASP A 75 -18.20 -32.07 6.91
N VAL A 76 -19.20 -31.19 6.88
CA VAL A 76 -19.20 -29.95 7.66
C VAL A 76 -20.07 -30.12 8.90
N VAL A 77 -19.51 -29.85 10.08
CA VAL A 77 -20.22 -29.98 11.36
C VAL A 77 -20.19 -28.68 12.16
N ALA A 78 -21.33 -28.34 12.76
CA ALA A 78 -21.43 -27.25 13.74
C ALA A 78 -20.89 -27.72 15.10
N TYR A 79 -19.70 -27.26 15.49
CA TYR A 79 -19.00 -27.73 16.67
C TYR A 79 -19.82 -27.57 17.96
N GLY A 80 -20.61 -26.49 18.08
CA GLY A 80 -21.48 -26.24 19.23
C GLY A 80 -22.54 -27.32 19.44
N GLY A 81 -22.97 -27.99 18.36
CA GLY A 81 -23.97 -29.07 18.38
C GLY A 81 -23.38 -30.48 18.49
N VAL A 82 -22.05 -30.65 18.55
CA VAL A 82 -21.42 -31.97 18.64
C VAL A 82 -21.61 -32.55 20.05
N GLU A 83 -22.34 -33.66 20.16
CA GLU A 83 -22.56 -34.36 21.45
C GLU A 83 -21.43 -35.35 21.78
N SER A 84 -20.72 -35.87 20.78
CA SER A 84 -19.63 -36.83 20.99
C SER A 84 -18.40 -36.14 21.58
N GLU A 85 -18.07 -36.51 22.80
CA GLU A 85 -16.87 -36.03 23.49
C GLU A 85 -15.58 -36.47 22.81
N GLU A 86 -15.56 -37.68 22.24
CA GLU A 86 -14.43 -38.22 21.48
C GLU A 86 -14.16 -37.38 20.22
N LEU A 87 -15.23 -36.97 19.53
CA LEU A 87 -15.12 -36.12 18.35
C LEU A 87 -14.64 -34.71 18.71
N LYS A 88 -15.14 -34.13 19.81
CA LYS A 88 -14.65 -32.84 20.32
C LYS A 88 -13.16 -32.90 20.63
N GLN A 89 -12.72 -33.94 21.36
CA GLN A 89 -11.30 -34.14 21.67
C GLN A 89 -10.43 -34.31 20.41
N HIS A 90 -10.94 -34.98 19.38
CA HIS A 90 -10.22 -35.10 18.11
C HIS A 90 -10.11 -33.75 17.38
N ILE A 91 -11.21 -32.99 17.29
CA ILE A 91 -11.22 -31.66 16.66
C ILE A 91 -10.28 -30.71 17.39
N ASP A 92 -10.33 -30.67 18.72
CA ASP A 92 -9.55 -29.73 19.52
C ASP A 92 -8.07 -30.14 19.67
N GLY A 93 -7.81 -31.44 19.81
CA GLY A 93 -6.47 -31.96 20.05
C GLY A 93 -5.66 -32.20 18.77
N LYS A 94 -6.32 -32.58 17.68
CA LYS A 94 -5.65 -32.96 16.42
C LYS A 94 -6.02 -32.11 15.22
N GLY A 95 -7.09 -31.31 15.32
CA GLY A 95 -7.55 -30.47 14.23
C GLY A 95 -6.54 -29.42 13.79
N LYS A 96 -6.69 -28.95 12.56
CA LYS A 96 -5.86 -27.90 11.94
C LYS A 96 -6.75 -26.72 11.60
N VAL A 97 -6.46 -25.57 12.19
CA VAL A 97 -7.23 -24.34 11.92
C VAL A 97 -7.07 -23.98 10.44
N LEU A 98 -8.18 -23.95 9.72
CA LEU A 98 -8.25 -23.47 8.35
C LEU A 98 -8.48 -21.96 8.32
N PHE A 99 -9.37 -21.49 9.19
CA PHE A 99 -9.79 -20.10 9.25
C PHE A 99 -10.13 -19.73 10.71
N GLU A 100 -9.80 -18.51 11.13
CA GLU A 100 -10.19 -17.95 12.43
C GLU A 100 -10.36 -16.43 12.29
N ARG A 101 -11.57 -15.94 12.55
CA ARG A 101 -11.97 -14.55 12.38
C ARG A 101 -11.22 -13.70 13.40
N GLY A 102 -10.54 -12.67 12.93
CA GLY A 102 -9.70 -11.82 13.77
C GLY A 102 -8.30 -12.39 14.06
N MET A 103 -7.98 -13.62 13.65
CA MET A 103 -6.58 -14.02 13.51
C MET A 103 -6.01 -13.41 12.24
N SER A 104 -5.13 -12.44 12.44
CA SER A 104 -4.30 -11.95 11.35
C SER A 104 -3.33 -13.06 10.94
N GLU A 105 -3.38 -13.50 9.68
CA GLU A 105 -2.31 -14.32 9.07
C GLU A 105 -1.03 -13.49 8.87
N TRP A 106 -1.03 -12.22 9.30
CA TRP A 106 0.13 -11.36 9.24
C TRP A 106 1.21 -11.89 10.16
N ARG A 107 2.43 -11.96 9.63
CA ARG A 107 3.60 -12.39 10.38
C ARG A 107 4.60 -11.27 10.41
N GLU A 108 5.24 -11.09 11.56
CA GLU A 108 6.37 -10.19 11.70
C GLU A 108 7.59 -10.81 11.01
N TYR A 109 8.17 -10.07 10.07
CA TYR A 109 9.42 -10.40 9.42
C TYR A 109 10.47 -9.37 9.76
N LYS A 110 11.67 -9.84 10.06
CA LYS A 110 12.85 -8.99 10.13
C LYS A 110 13.30 -8.69 8.70
N LEU A 111 13.50 -7.43 8.34
CA LEU A 111 13.77 -7.05 6.94
C LEU A 111 15.01 -7.73 6.37
N GLY A 112 16.05 -7.95 7.18
CA GLY A 112 17.27 -8.65 6.76
C GLY A 112 17.09 -10.15 6.48
N ASP A 113 15.99 -10.76 6.95
CA ASP A 113 15.68 -12.17 6.72
C ASP A 113 14.93 -12.39 5.39
N ILE A 114 14.37 -11.31 4.81
CA ILE A 114 13.50 -11.36 3.63
C ILE A 114 14.02 -10.52 2.46
N GLY A 115 15.19 -9.91 2.59
CA GLY A 115 15.74 -9.03 1.56
C GLY A 115 17.18 -8.61 1.80
N THR A 116 17.75 -7.96 0.80
CA THR A 116 19.11 -7.41 0.82
C THR A 116 19.09 -5.90 0.58
N PHE A 117 20.10 -5.22 1.12
CA PHE A 117 20.20 -3.76 1.06
C PHE A 117 21.57 -3.35 0.53
N SER A 118 21.60 -2.36 -0.36
CA SER A 118 22.85 -1.84 -0.93
C SER A 118 22.83 -0.33 -1.05
N TYR A 119 23.95 0.31 -0.71
CA TYR A 119 24.08 1.76 -0.88
C TYR A 119 24.21 2.12 -2.35
N GLY A 120 23.63 3.25 -2.73
CA GLY A 120 24.04 3.94 -3.94
C GLY A 120 25.50 4.39 -3.88
N LYS A 121 25.99 4.98 -4.95
CA LYS A 121 27.43 5.29 -5.12
C LYS A 121 27.68 6.79 -5.05
N MET A 122 28.84 7.17 -4.51
CA MET A 122 29.25 8.57 -4.56
C MET A 122 29.65 8.93 -6.01
N PRO A 123 29.02 9.94 -6.63
CA PRO A 123 29.29 10.28 -8.02
C PRO A 123 30.65 10.97 -8.16
N LYS A 124 31.29 10.76 -9.31
CA LYS A 124 32.55 11.42 -9.65
C LYS A 124 32.27 12.83 -10.19
N LYS A 125 33.03 13.82 -9.73
CA LYS A 125 32.77 15.25 -10.03
C LYS A 125 32.89 15.60 -11.51
N ASP A 126 33.75 14.90 -12.24
CA ASP A 126 34.00 15.07 -13.67
C ASP A 126 32.87 14.51 -14.56
N LEU A 127 32.00 13.67 -14.01
CA LEU A 127 30.87 13.04 -14.73
C LEU A 127 29.52 13.69 -14.43
N LEU A 128 29.50 14.77 -13.65
CA LEU A 128 28.27 15.48 -13.33
C LEU A 128 27.78 16.26 -14.56
N ASN A 129 26.50 16.10 -14.91
CA ASN A 129 25.84 16.70 -16.08
C ASN A 129 26.38 16.24 -17.45
N THR A 130 27.00 15.07 -17.52
CA THR A 130 27.55 14.54 -18.79
C THR A 130 26.71 13.45 -19.43
N GLY A 131 25.56 13.10 -18.84
CA GLY A 131 24.68 12.05 -19.34
C GLY A 131 23.20 12.36 -19.19
N ASP A 132 22.37 11.32 -19.26
CA ASP A 132 20.91 11.44 -19.32
C ASP A 132 20.21 10.93 -18.06
N PHE A 133 20.88 10.16 -17.19
CA PHE A 133 20.24 9.58 -16.02
C PHE A 133 20.14 10.59 -14.88
N PRO A 134 18.94 10.87 -14.36
CA PRO A 134 18.79 11.79 -13.24
C PRO A 134 19.48 11.24 -11.99
N THR A 135 20.08 12.14 -11.22
CA THR A 135 20.64 11.83 -9.90
C THR A 135 19.82 12.50 -8.81
N PHE A 136 19.42 11.69 -7.82
CA PHE A 136 18.69 12.14 -6.65
C PHE A 136 19.57 12.10 -5.40
N SER A 137 19.51 13.17 -4.63
CA SER A 137 20.20 13.33 -3.34
C SER A 137 19.14 13.64 -2.29
N GLY A 138 18.77 12.64 -1.50
CA GLY A 138 17.54 12.68 -0.70
C GLY A 138 16.33 12.91 -1.60
N TYR A 139 15.60 14.01 -1.39
CA TYR A 139 14.41 14.38 -2.17
C TYR A 139 14.65 15.20 -3.43
N LYS A 140 15.87 15.68 -3.65
CA LYS A 140 16.12 16.70 -4.66
C LYS A 140 16.86 16.10 -5.84
N TYR A 141 16.32 16.34 -7.03
CA TYR A 141 17.08 16.28 -8.26
C TYR A 141 18.30 17.18 -8.13
N GLN A 142 19.47 16.69 -8.55
CA GLN A 142 20.69 17.49 -8.53
C GLN A 142 21.32 17.71 -9.91
N TYR A 143 21.51 16.63 -10.68
CA TYR A 143 22.22 16.65 -11.96
C TYR A 143 21.90 15.37 -12.75
N THR A 144 22.34 15.31 -14.00
CA THR A 144 22.35 14.07 -14.77
C THR A 144 23.70 13.35 -14.68
N TYR A 145 23.71 12.06 -14.95
CA TYR A 145 24.88 11.17 -14.89
C TYR A 145 24.89 10.21 -16.10
N PRO A 146 26.06 9.77 -16.60
CA PRO A 146 26.15 8.92 -17.80
C PRO A 146 25.75 7.46 -17.58
N GLU A 147 25.71 6.99 -16.33
CA GLU A 147 25.39 5.61 -15.98
C GLU A 147 24.19 5.56 -15.04
N SER A 148 23.37 4.51 -15.15
CA SER A 148 22.35 4.16 -14.17
C SER A 148 22.90 3.11 -13.20
N ASN A 149 22.46 3.16 -11.94
CA ASN A 149 22.71 2.09 -10.97
C ASN A 149 21.44 1.67 -10.20
N CYS A 150 20.28 2.20 -10.60
CA CYS A 150 19.00 1.94 -9.98
C CYS A 150 17.90 2.09 -11.04
N ASN A 151 17.03 1.10 -11.13
CA ASN A 151 16.06 1.01 -12.20
C ASN A 151 14.72 1.58 -11.75
N LYS A 152 13.89 1.96 -12.73
CA LYS A 152 12.49 2.24 -12.50
C LYS A 152 11.83 1.09 -11.73
N ASN A 153 10.97 1.46 -10.79
CA ASN A 153 10.25 0.60 -9.85
C ASN A 153 11.09 -0.03 -8.72
N ASP A 154 12.42 0.18 -8.69
CA ASP A 154 13.21 -0.22 -7.53
C ASP A 154 12.70 0.51 -6.27
N LEU A 155 12.74 -0.21 -5.14
CA LEU A 155 12.41 0.34 -3.84
C LEU A 155 13.68 0.90 -3.17
N ILE A 156 13.61 2.13 -2.68
CA ILE A 156 14.72 2.78 -2.00
C ILE A 156 14.28 3.37 -0.66
N VAL A 157 15.23 3.55 0.25
CA VAL A 157 15.07 4.34 1.46
C VAL A 157 16.13 5.43 1.50
N VAL A 158 15.72 6.65 1.83
CA VAL A 158 16.67 7.74 2.08
C VAL A 158 17.38 7.45 3.40
N ALA A 159 18.68 7.25 3.32
CA ALA A 159 19.50 6.75 4.42
C ALA A 159 20.30 7.85 5.10
N ARG A 160 20.55 8.99 4.44
CA ARG A 160 21.39 10.09 4.95
C ARG A 160 20.90 11.43 4.43
N GLY A 161 21.00 12.47 5.26
CA GLY A 161 20.79 13.86 4.86
C GLY A 161 19.90 14.66 5.79
N VAL A 162 19.79 15.97 5.54
CA VAL A 162 18.95 16.87 6.33
C VAL A 162 17.54 16.87 5.73
N GLY A 163 16.68 16.03 6.28
CA GLY A 163 15.29 15.86 5.85
C GLY A 163 15.08 14.59 5.02
N GLY A 164 14.16 13.75 5.49
CA GLY A 164 13.71 12.56 4.79
C GLY A 164 14.43 11.27 5.07
N THR A 165 15.42 11.25 5.96
CA THR A 165 15.97 10.00 6.45
C THR A 165 14.85 9.11 6.99
N GLY A 166 14.77 7.88 6.46
CA GLY A 166 13.70 6.92 6.76
C GLY A 166 12.54 6.89 5.75
N ASP A 167 12.49 7.82 4.80
CA ASP A 167 11.46 7.79 3.76
C ASP A 167 11.74 6.68 2.75
N VAL A 168 10.75 5.81 2.57
CA VAL A 168 10.72 4.78 1.53
C VAL A 168 10.07 5.35 0.26
N LYS A 169 10.65 5.07 -0.90
CA LYS A 169 10.18 5.54 -2.21
C LYS A 169 10.31 4.46 -3.27
N ILE A 170 9.43 4.52 -4.26
CA ILE A 170 9.55 3.77 -5.53
C ILE A 170 10.18 4.69 -6.56
N VAL A 171 11.22 4.20 -7.24
CA VAL A 171 11.94 4.92 -8.29
C VAL A 171 11.06 5.08 -9.53
N ARG A 172 10.92 6.30 -10.05
CA ARG A 172 9.99 6.62 -11.17
C ARG A 172 10.58 6.39 -12.56
N GLU A 173 11.90 6.44 -12.68
CA GLU A 173 12.68 6.27 -13.91
C GLU A 173 14.08 5.77 -13.57
N ASP A 174 14.75 5.14 -14.53
CA ASP A 174 16.14 4.69 -14.35
C ASP A 174 17.02 5.88 -13.94
N CYS A 175 17.82 5.71 -12.90
CA CYS A 175 18.52 6.81 -12.26
C CYS A 175 19.87 6.40 -11.68
N TYR A 176 20.67 7.40 -11.33
CA TYR A 176 21.86 7.20 -10.52
C TYR A 176 21.55 7.49 -9.04
N LEU A 177 21.46 6.42 -8.25
CA LEU A 177 21.30 6.45 -6.80
C LEU A 177 22.62 6.82 -6.14
N THR A 178 22.61 7.89 -5.35
CA THR A 178 23.78 8.33 -4.58
C THR A 178 23.94 7.53 -3.28
N ASN A 179 25.10 7.65 -2.63
CA ASN A 179 25.37 7.04 -1.33
C ASN A 179 24.51 7.58 -0.15
N LEU A 180 23.57 8.50 -0.44
CA LEU A 180 22.61 9.00 0.53
C LEU A 180 21.35 8.15 0.64
N SER A 181 21.18 7.19 -0.26
CA SER A 181 20.04 6.27 -0.26
C SER A 181 20.52 4.83 -0.35
N LEU A 182 19.66 3.93 0.14
CA LEU A 182 19.82 2.49 0.09
C LEU A 182 18.75 1.91 -0.85
N LYS A 183 19.15 1.05 -1.79
CA LYS A 183 18.23 0.18 -2.51
C LYS A 183 17.86 -0.98 -1.60
N MET A 184 16.58 -1.34 -1.61
CA MET A 184 16.00 -2.49 -0.93
C MET A 184 15.53 -3.50 -1.97
N ASP A 185 15.96 -4.74 -1.84
CA ASP A 185 15.66 -5.82 -2.76
C ASP A 185 15.09 -7.01 -1.96
N PHE A 186 13.78 -7.21 -2.02
CA PHE A 186 13.09 -8.23 -1.24
C PHE A 186 12.83 -9.50 -2.06
N ASP A 187 12.77 -10.64 -1.37
CA ASP A 187 12.31 -11.87 -1.98
C ASP A 187 10.84 -11.75 -2.39
N SER A 188 10.60 -11.79 -3.71
CA SER A 188 9.26 -11.66 -4.29
C SER A 188 8.29 -12.80 -3.92
N GLU A 189 8.80 -13.93 -3.40
CA GLU A 189 7.97 -15.00 -2.84
C GLU A 189 7.50 -14.70 -1.40
N ILE A 190 8.02 -13.64 -0.77
CA ILE A 190 7.70 -13.25 0.61
C ILE A 190 7.03 -11.88 0.67
N ALA A 191 7.57 -10.89 -0.05
CA ALA A 191 7.14 -9.50 0.04
C ALA A 191 6.87 -8.85 -1.32
N VAL A 192 5.79 -8.07 -1.40
CA VAL A 192 5.48 -7.22 -2.55
C VAL A 192 6.03 -5.81 -2.32
N ASP A 193 6.94 -5.33 -3.16
CA ASP A 193 7.59 -4.02 -2.99
C ASP A 193 6.61 -2.86 -2.80
N LYS A 194 5.52 -2.83 -3.56
CA LYS A 194 4.45 -1.83 -3.41
C LYS A 194 3.79 -1.89 -2.03
N PHE A 195 3.58 -3.09 -1.47
CA PHE A 195 3.05 -3.22 -0.12
C PHE A 195 4.03 -2.63 0.90
N VAL A 196 5.33 -2.97 0.78
CA VAL A 196 6.38 -2.43 1.65
C VAL A 196 6.46 -0.91 1.55
N TYR A 197 6.38 -0.36 0.34
CA TYR A 197 6.29 1.08 0.09
C TYR A 197 5.12 1.72 0.84
N TYR A 198 3.90 1.20 0.67
CA TYR A 198 2.72 1.77 1.31
C TYR A 198 2.76 1.66 2.83
N PHE A 199 3.23 0.52 3.36
CA PHE A 199 3.40 0.33 4.80
C PHE A 199 4.32 1.40 5.40
N TYR A 200 5.53 1.56 4.84
CA TYR A 200 6.49 2.54 5.35
C TYR A 200 6.21 3.98 4.92
N SER A 201 5.26 4.23 4.01
CA SER A 201 4.73 5.58 3.78
C SER A 201 3.92 6.09 4.98
N ILE A 202 3.41 5.18 5.82
CA ILE A 202 2.66 5.47 7.04
C ILE A 202 3.58 5.33 8.26
N GLU A 203 4.22 4.18 8.43
CA GLU A 203 4.98 3.83 9.64
C GLU A 203 6.43 4.35 9.67
N THR A 204 6.90 5.01 8.60
CA THR A 204 8.20 5.71 8.45
C THR A 204 9.42 5.10 9.19
N LEU A 205 10.46 4.71 8.46
CA LEU A 205 11.70 4.16 9.05
C LEU A 205 12.56 5.20 9.79
N ARG A 206 12.05 6.41 9.99
CA ARG A 206 12.75 7.52 10.67
C ARG A 206 13.13 7.21 12.11
N TYR A 207 12.46 6.28 12.79
CA TYR A 207 12.84 5.85 14.14
C TYR A 207 14.20 5.15 14.21
N LEU A 208 14.72 4.68 13.07
CA LEU A 208 16.06 4.10 12.95
C LEU A 208 17.17 5.16 12.88
N ASP A 209 16.81 6.44 12.77
CA ASP A 209 17.78 7.53 12.71
C ASP A 209 18.51 7.67 14.06
N SER A 210 19.77 7.26 14.09
CA SER A 210 20.59 7.21 15.30
C SER A 210 21.52 8.41 15.48
N GLY A 211 21.50 9.38 14.55
CA GLY A 211 22.48 10.46 14.50
C GLY A 211 22.01 11.81 15.09
N SER A 212 22.55 12.21 16.25
CA SER A 212 22.29 13.54 16.84
C SER A 212 23.01 14.70 16.12
N ALA A 213 24.07 14.41 15.34
CA ALA A 213 24.84 15.39 14.56
C ALA A 213 24.77 15.16 13.03
N GLN A 214 24.61 13.91 12.59
CA GLN A 214 24.44 13.55 11.17
C GLN A 214 23.45 12.39 11.07
N SER A 215 22.23 12.70 10.62
CA SER A 215 21.15 11.75 10.43
C SER A 215 21.59 10.61 9.49
N GLN A 216 21.50 9.37 9.97
CA GLN A 216 21.95 8.19 9.22
C GLN A 216 21.19 6.92 9.64
N ILE A 217 20.72 6.18 8.64
CA ILE A 217 20.27 4.80 8.73
C ILE A 217 21.33 3.92 8.06
N THR A 218 21.80 2.89 8.76
CA THR A 218 22.74 1.90 8.22
C THR A 218 22.03 0.68 7.65
N ILE A 219 22.75 -0.14 6.86
CA ILE A 219 22.24 -1.45 6.43
C ILE A 219 21.89 -2.31 7.64
N THR A 220 22.71 -2.29 8.69
CA THR A 220 22.45 -3.05 9.92
C THR A 220 21.17 -2.59 10.60
N ASP A 221 20.91 -1.28 10.64
CA ASP A 221 19.67 -0.74 11.23
C ASP A 221 18.45 -1.21 10.42
N LEU A 222 18.49 -1.10 9.09
CA LEU A 222 17.43 -1.61 8.21
C LEU A 222 17.24 -3.11 8.38
N SER A 223 18.32 -3.89 8.34
CA SER A 223 18.26 -5.34 8.52
C SER A 223 17.65 -5.74 9.85
N ASN A 224 17.71 -4.88 10.88
CA ASN A 224 17.11 -5.12 12.19
C ASN A 224 15.68 -4.57 12.35
N ALA A 225 15.17 -3.85 11.36
CA ALA A 225 13.78 -3.40 11.34
C ALA A 225 12.83 -4.56 11.07
N TYR A 226 11.58 -4.36 11.47
CA TYR A 226 10.51 -5.35 11.32
C TYR A 226 9.37 -4.79 10.46
N ILE A 227 8.69 -5.70 9.79
CA ILE A 227 7.47 -5.43 9.03
C ILE A 227 6.47 -6.59 9.24
N PRO A 228 5.20 -6.29 9.56
CA PRO A 228 4.15 -7.28 9.45
C PRO A 228 3.76 -7.48 7.98
N LEU A 229 3.80 -8.71 7.50
CA LEU A 229 3.36 -9.06 6.15
C LEU A 229 2.16 -10.02 6.21
N PRO A 230 1.03 -9.68 5.56
CA PRO A 230 0.00 -10.66 5.24
C PRO A 230 0.50 -11.72 4.24
N PRO A 231 -0.30 -12.77 3.98
CA PRO A 231 -0.09 -13.62 2.81
C PRO A 231 -0.01 -12.82 1.49
N LEU A 232 0.81 -13.30 0.54
CA LEU A 232 1.04 -12.63 -0.75
C LEU A 232 -0.22 -12.19 -1.51
N PRO A 233 -1.32 -12.98 -1.58
CA PRO A 233 -2.53 -12.54 -2.28
C PRO A 233 -3.12 -11.27 -1.68
N GLU A 234 -3.13 -11.16 -0.36
CA GLU A 234 -3.64 -10.00 0.36
C GLU A 234 -2.68 -8.80 0.21
N GLN A 235 -1.35 -9.02 0.28
CA GLN A 235 -0.37 -7.96 -0.02
C GLN A 235 -0.60 -7.36 -1.41
N LYS A 236 -0.81 -8.21 -2.43
CA LYS A 236 -1.09 -7.79 -3.82
C LYS A 236 -2.39 -7.00 -3.91
N ALA A 237 -3.47 -7.49 -3.30
CA ALA A 237 -4.76 -6.82 -3.32
C ALA A 237 -4.69 -5.41 -2.70
N ILE A 238 -4.04 -5.29 -1.53
CA ILE A 238 -3.82 -4.00 -0.86
C ILE A 238 -2.99 -3.06 -1.74
N ALA A 239 -1.86 -3.56 -2.27
CA ALA A 239 -0.98 -2.78 -3.12
C ALA A 239 -1.65 -2.32 -4.43
N GLU A 240 -2.52 -3.15 -5.01
CA GLU A 240 -3.25 -2.82 -6.23
C GLU A 240 -4.27 -1.69 -5.99
N VAL A 241 -5.06 -1.78 -4.93
CA VAL A 241 -6.01 -0.73 -4.55
C VAL A 241 -5.29 0.60 -4.33
N LEU A 242 -4.23 0.61 -3.53
CA LEU A 242 -3.49 1.84 -3.22
C LEU A 242 -2.79 2.41 -4.46
N SER A 243 -2.17 1.56 -5.28
CA SER A 243 -1.51 2.05 -6.50
C SER A 243 -2.48 2.56 -7.56
N SER A 244 -3.70 2.04 -7.63
CA SER A 244 -4.73 2.61 -8.50
C SER A 244 -5.10 4.06 -8.13
N LEU A 245 -5.02 4.40 -6.84
CA LEU A 245 -5.27 5.76 -6.36
C LEU A 245 -4.10 6.69 -6.69
N ASP A 246 -2.86 6.23 -6.50
CA ASP A 246 -1.67 6.99 -6.90
C ASP A 246 -1.63 7.25 -8.40
N ASP A 247 -1.94 6.24 -9.23
CA ASP A 247 -2.02 6.39 -10.68
C ASP A 247 -3.06 7.45 -11.07
N LYS A 248 -4.19 7.50 -10.37
CA LYS A 248 -5.22 8.51 -10.57
C LYS A 248 -4.76 9.90 -10.16
N ILE A 249 -4.03 10.04 -9.04
CA ILE A 249 -3.44 11.31 -8.60
C ILE A 249 -2.44 11.82 -9.63
N ASP A 250 -1.52 10.97 -10.08
CA ASP A 250 -0.54 11.32 -11.10
C ASP A 250 -1.21 11.73 -12.43
N LEU A 251 -2.28 11.03 -12.84
CA LEU A 251 -3.06 11.39 -14.02
C LEU A 251 -3.71 12.78 -13.88
N LEU A 252 -4.36 13.06 -12.74
CA LEU A 252 -5.00 14.34 -12.48
C LEU A 252 -4.00 15.50 -12.47
N HIS A 253 -2.80 15.30 -11.90
CA HIS A 253 -1.75 16.31 -11.95
C HIS A 253 -1.28 16.59 -13.38
N ARG A 254 -1.13 15.56 -14.23
CA ARG A 254 -0.78 15.76 -15.65
C ARG A 254 -1.89 16.51 -16.39
N GLN A 255 -3.15 16.14 -16.17
CA GLN A 255 -4.29 16.83 -16.77
C GLN A 255 -4.34 18.32 -16.37
N ASN A 256 -4.18 18.63 -15.09
CA ASN A 256 -4.14 20.02 -14.62
C ASN A 256 -3.03 20.82 -15.29
N LYS A 257 -1.82 20.25 -15.41
CA LYS A 257 -0.70 20.90 -16.10
C LYS A 257 -1.00 21.16 -17.58
N THR A 258 -1.60 20.20 -18.27
CA THR A 258 -2.00 20.38 -19.68
C THR A 258 -3.07 21.46 -19.82
N LEU A 259 -4.07 21.47 -18.94
CA LEU A 259 -5.12 22.49 -18.94
C LEU A 259 -4.56 23.90 -18.69
N GLU A 260 -3.61 24.03 -17.77
CA GLU A 260 -2.91 25.28 -17.50
C GLU A 260 -2.15 25.78 -18.73
N GLN A 261 -1.38 24.90 -19.39
CA GLN A 261 -0.66 25.24 -20.62
C GLN A 261 -1.60 25.64 -21.77
N MET A 262 -2.73 24.95 -21.91
CA MET A 262 -3.75 25.31 -22.90
C MET A 262 -4.36 26.68 -22.60
N ALA A 263 -4.67 26.97 -21.32
CA ALA A 263 -5.20 28.26 -20.90
C ALA A 263 -4.20 29.40 -21.17
N GLU A 264 -2.92 29.19 -20.86
CA GLU A 264 -1.85 30.16 -21.16
C GLU A 264 -1.73 30.42 -22.67
N THR A 265 -1.77 29.35 -23.47
CA THR A 265 -1.69 29.46 -24.93
C THR A 265 -2.88 30.23 -25.51
N LEU A 266 -4.10 29.90 -25.09
CA LEU A 266 -5.32 30.61 -25.53
C LEU A 266 -5.31 32.07 -25.08
N PHE A 267 -4.85 32.35 -23.85
CA PHE A 267 -4.72 33.71 -23.36
C PHE A 267 -3.77 34.52 -24.24
N ARG A 268 -2.58 33.97 -24.55
CA ARG A 268 -1.61 34.64 -25.42
C ARG A 268 -2.16 34.85 -26.82
N GLN A 269 -2.83 33.84 -27.39
CA GLN A 269 -3.44 33.95 -28.71
C GLN A 269 -4.48 35.08 -28.75
N TRP A 270 -5.46 35.07 -27.85
CA TRP A 270 -6.60 36.00 -27.90
C TRP A 270 -6.26 37.42 -27.46
N PHE A 271 -5.42 37.58 -26.42
CA PHE A 271 -5.21 38.88 -25.79
C PHE A 271 -3.89 39.55 -26.19
N VAL A 272 -2.99 38.85 -26.87
CA VAL A 272 -1.69 39.39 -27.28
C VAL A 272 -1.52 39.33 -28.80
N GLU A 273 -1.75 38.17 -29.42
CA GLU A 273 -1.50 37.99 -30.85
C GLU A 273 -2.68 38.45 -31.73
N GLU A 274 -3.90 38.15 -31.31
CA GLU A 274 -5.15 38.49 -32.03
C GLU A 274 -5.92 39.64 -31.35
N ALA A 275 -5.23 40.46 -30.55
CA ALA A 275 -5.84 41.63 -29.94
C ALA A 275 -6.41 42.55 -31.04
N GLY A 276 -7.67 42.94 -30.92
CA GLY A 276 -8.34 43.78 -31.92
C GLY A 276 -7.62 45.11 -32.10
N GLU A 277 -7.48 45.57 -33.34
CA GLU A 277 -6.82 46.86 -33.65
C GLU A 277 -7.55 48.06 -32.99
N ASP A 278 -8.80 47.87 -32.58
CA ASP A 278 -9.64 48.83 -31.86
C ASP A 278 -9.47 48.79 -30.33
N TRP A 279 -8.67 47.85 -29.80
CA TRP A 279 -8.42 47.73 -28.37
C TRP A 279 -7.43 48.81 -27.91
N GLY A 280 -7.83 49.58 -26.90
CA GLY A 280 -7.02 50.63 -26.30
C GLY A 280 -6.59 50.29 -24.87
N GLU A 281 -5.42 50.76 -24.47
CA GLU A 281 -4.95 50.67 -23.09
C GLU A 281 -5.75 51.61 -22.17
N LYS A 282 -6.14 51.11 -20.99
CA LYS A 282 -6.78 51.90 -19.94
C LYS A 282 -6.16 51.60 -18.59
N LEU A 283 -6.20 52.56 -17.68
CA LEU A 283 -5.86 52.28 -16.28
C LEU A 283 -6.96 51.41 -15.68
N LEU A 284 -6.57 50.40 -14.91
CA LEU A 284 -7.52 49.49 -14.28
C LEU A 284 -8.57 50.24 -13.43
N GLY A 285 -8.15 51.30 -12.73
CA GLY A 285 -9.04 52.14 -11.92
C GLY A 285 -10.12 52.89 -12.71
N ASP A 286 -10.00 52.99 -14.04
CA ASP A 286 -11.02 53.61 -14.89
C ASP A 286 -12.16 52.65 -15.25
N VAL A 287 -11.96 51.33 -15.03
CA VAL A 287 -12.89 50.27 -15.46
C VAL A 287 -13.40 49.40 -14.31
N ILE A 288 -12.86 49.55 -13.10
CA ILE A 288 -13.34 48.85 -11.89
C ILE A 288 -13.56 49.79 -10.73
N GLU A 289 -14.46 49.40 -9.82
CA GLU A 289 -14.56 50.01 -8.49
C GLU A 289 -13.75 49.19 -7.48
N ILE A 290 -12.78 49.85 -6.83
CA ILE A 290 -11.91 49.20 -5.84
C ILE A 290 -12.52 49.35 -4.44
N TYR A 291 -12.90 48.23 -3.83
CA TYR A 291 -13.53 48.17 -2.50
C TYR A 291 -12.56 47.84 -1.35
N ASP A 292 -11.28 48.22 -1.45
CA ASP A 292 -10.29 47.92 -0.41
C ASP A 292 -10.70 48.45 0.99
N SER A 293 -11.45 49.55 1.03
CA SER A 293 -12.04 50.10 2.26
C SER A 293 -13.05 49.17 2.96
N LYS A 294 -13.58 48.16 2.27
CA LYS A 294 -14.49 47.14 2.83
C LYS A 294 -13.76 45.90 3.33
N ARG A 295 -12.42 45.88 3.33
CA ARG A 295 -11.62 44.73 3.76
C ARG A 295 -11.81 44.47 5.26
N ILE A 296 -12.12 43.22 5.61
CA ILE A 296 -12.23 42.75 6.99
C ILE A 296 -11.04 41.82 7.28
N PRO A 297 -9.95 42.29 7.91
CA PRO A 297 -8.81 41.44 8.22
C PRO A 297 -9.16 40.45 9.35
N LEU A 298 -8.98 39.16 9.08
CA LEU A 298 -9.18 38.09 10.07
C LEU A 298 -7.85 37.50 10.54
N SER A 299 -7.75 37.24 11.84
CA SER A 299 -6.64 36.47 12.42
C SER A 299 -6.66 35.00 11.97
N LYS A 300 -5.52 34.29 12.09
CA LYS A 300 -5.43 32.84 11.81
C LYS A 300 -6.48 32.03 12.57
N MET A 301 -6.73 32.37 13.84
CA MET A 301 -7.73 31.71 14.67
C MET A 301 -9.16 31.94 14.15
N GLN A 302 -9.52 33.17 13.77
CA GLN A 302 -10.83 33.49 13.20
C GLN A 302 -11.06 32.77 11.86
N ARG A 303 -10.04 32.74 10.99
CA ARG A 303 -10.10 32.00 9.72
C ARG A 303 -10.33 30.50 9.92
N ASN A 304 -9.63 29.89 10.89
CA ASN A 304 -9.82 28.46 11.18
C ASN A 304 -11.23 28.15 11.68
N LYS A 305 -11.87 29.05 12.44
CA LYS A 305 -13.26 28.90 12.89
C LYS A 305 -14.29 28.99 11.76
N MET A 306 -13.94 29.53 10.59
CA MET A 306 -14.82 29.66 9.43
C MET A 306 -14.73 28.48 8.45
N LYS A 307 -13.83 27.51 8.67
CA LYS A 307 -13.56 26.44 7.70
C LYS A 307 -14.66 25.38 7.60
N GLU A 308 -15.57 25.29 8.58
CA GLU A 308 -16.65 24.29 8.58
C GLU A 308 -18.02 24.96 8.37
N GLY A 309 -18.75 24.53 7.34
CA GLY A 309 -20.17 24.82 7.16
C GLY A 309 -20.56 26.24 6.73
N VAL A 310 -19.60 27.10 6.37
CA VAL A 310 -19.90 28.49 5.97
C VAL A 310 -20.18 28.58 4.46
N LEU A 311 -21.31 29.21 4.11
CA LEU A 311 -21.77 29.38 2.72
C LEU A 311 -20.84 30.26 1.85
N TYR A 312 -20.05 31.14 2.47
CA TYR A 312 -19.20 32.10 1.78
C TYR A 312 -17.73 31.98 2.20
N PRO A 313 -16.81 31.63 1.28
CA PRO A 313 -15.39 31.53 1.57
C PRO A 313 -14.75 32.91 1.84
N TYR A 314 -13.84 32.96 2.81
CA TYR A 314 -13.02 34.14 3.07
C TYR A 314 -11.75 34.11 2.20
N TYR A 315 -11.54 35.16 1.40
CA TYR A 315 -10.31 35.35 0.61
C TYR A 315 -9.51 36.53 1.15
N GLY A 316 -8.26 36.28 1.54
CA GLY A 316 -7.32 37.29 2.01
C GLY A 316 -5.88 36.78 1.95
N LEU A 317 -4.90 37.61 2.32
CA LEU A 317 -3.48 37.26 2.21
C LEU A 317 -3.15 35.90 2.87
N PRO A 318 -2.51 34.97 2.14
CA PRO A 318 -1.86 33.80 2.72
C PRO A 318 -0.82 34.27 3.74
N GLN A 319 -0.75 33.61 4.89
CA GLN A 319 0.39 33.74 5.82
C GLN A 319 1.37 32.61 5.53
#